data_AF-A0A378MZH6-F1
#
_entry.id   AF-A0A378MZH6-F1
#
_cell.length_a   1.000
_cell.length_b   1.000
_cell.length_c   1.000
_cell.angle_alpha   90.00
_cell.angle_beta   90.00
_cell.angle_gamma   90.00
#
_symmetry.space_group_name_H-M   'P 1'
#
loop_
_entity.id
_entity.type
_entity.pdbx_description
1 polymer ?
#
loop_
_entity_poly.entity_id
_entity_poly.type
_entity_poly.pdbx_seq_one_letter_code
_entity_poly.pdbx_strand_id
1 'polypeptide(L)' 'MIGAGAKILGNIEIGRYSKIGANSVVLQPVPDHATAAGVPARIIGKSSEQKPAFDMNQYFEDEQGLFGDGI' A
#
# COMPACT_ATOMS: atom_id res chain seq x y z
N MET A 1 -1.24 -2.16 7.10
CA MET A 1 -1.48 -0.72 7.34
C MET A 1 -2.37 -0.18 6.23
N ILE A 2 -3.31 0.71 6.53
CA ILE A 2 -4.15 1.38 5.54
C ILE A 2 -3.97 2.89 5.70
N GLY A 3 -3.48 3.55 4.65
CA GLY A 3 -3.31 5.00 4.62
C GLY A 3 -4.63 5.76 4.63
N ALA A 4 -4.58 7.02 5.03
CA ALA A 4 -5.77 7.88 5.08
C ALA A 4 -6.44 8.00 3.69
N GLY A 5 -7.78 7.93 3.66
CA GLY A 5 -8.56 8.11 2.44
C GLY A 5 -8.52 6.94 1.46
N ALA A 6 -7.87 5.82 1.78
CA ALA A 6 -7.89 4.62 0.96
C ALA A 6 -9.31 4.05 0.85
N LYS A 7 -9.65 3.53 -0.34
CA LYS A 7 -10.93 2.89 -0.65
C LYS A 7 -10.66 1.46 -1.08
N ILE A 8 -11.16 0.50 -0.32
CA ILE A 8 -11.03 -0.94 -0.60
C ILE A 8 -12.43 -1.43 -0.97
N LEU A 9 -12.60 -1.87 -2.22
CA LEU A 9 -13.92 -2.18 -2.77
C LEU A 9 -13.97 -3.63 -3.26
N GLY A 10 -14.99 -4.36 -2.83
CA GLY A 10 -15.22 -5.76 -3.19
C GLY A 10 -14.90 -6.74 -2.06
N ASN A 11 -15.24 -8.02 -2.28
CA ASN A 11 -14.87 -9.12 -1.39
C ASN A 11 -13.43 -9.56 -1.71
N ILE A 12 -12.46 -8.72 -1.33
CA ILE A 12 -11.03 -8.94 -1.61
C ILE A 12 -10.24 -9.04 -0.32
N GLU A 13 -9.23 -9.90 -0.32
CA GLU A 13 -8.33 -10.08 0.81
C GLU A 13 -7.16 -9.09 0.73
N ILE A 14 -6.84 -8.48 1.87
CA ILE A 14 -5.61 -7.71 2.06
C ILE A 14 -4.72 -8.55 2.95
N GLY A 15 -3.60 -8.97 2.37
CA GLY A 15 -2.64 -9.85 3.00
C GLY A 15 -2.08 -9.33 4.32
N ARG A 16 -1.51 -10.26 5.09
CA ARG A 16 -0.84 -9.95 6.35
C ARG A 16 0.37 -9.08 6.07
N TYR A 17 0.52 -8.07 6.92
CA TYR A 17 1.65 -7.14 6.85
C TYR A 17 1.74 -6.40 5.52
N SER A 18 0.62 -6.27 4.80
CA SER A 18 0.53 -5.45 3.59
C SER A 18 0.32 -3.98 3.94
N LYS A 19 0.69 -3.11 3.01
CA LYS A 19 0.70 -1.66 3.17
C LYS A 19 -0.08 -1.01 2.03
N ILE A 20 -1.16 -0.31 2.37
CA ILE A 20 -2.02 0.39 1.40
C ILE A 20 -1.77 1.89 1.45
N GLY A 21 -1.59 2.48 0.28
CA GLY A 21 -1.34 3.89 0.11
C GLY A 21 -2.48 4.80 0.55
N ALA A 22 -2.15 5.99 1.03
CA ALA A 22 -3.13 7.05 1.21
C ALA A 22 -3.83 7.36 -0.12
N ASN A 23 -5.13 7.69 -0.06
CA ASN A 23 -5.99 7.97 -1.22
C ASN A 23 -6.01 6.90 -2.33
N SER A 24 -5.55 5.68 -2.05
CA SER A 24 -5.49 4.61 -3.05
C SER A 24 -6.84 3.91 -3.22
N VAL A 25 -7.14 3.43 -4.42
CA VAL A 25 -8.39 2.69 -4.73
C VAL A 25 -8.05 1.24 -5.06
N VAL A 26 -8.27 0.34 -4.10
CA VAL A 26 -7.93 -1.08 -4.20
C VAL A 26 -9.13 -1.86 -4.71
N LEU A 27 -8.97 -2.43 -5.91
CA LEU A 27 -9.99 -3.23 -6.61
C LEU A 27 -9.60 -4.71 -6.76
N GLN A 28 -8.39 -5.09 -6.34
CA GLN A 28 -7.83 -6.43 -6.50
C GLN A 28 -7.19 -6.87 -5.18
N PRO A 29 -7.16 -8.20 -4.88
CA PRO A 29 -6.50 -8.71 -3.68
C PRO A 29 -5.04 -8.28 -3.60
N VAL A 30 -4.56 -8.02 -2.40
CA VAL A 30 -3.17 -7.60 -2.13
C VAL A 30 -2.45 -8.75 -1.41
N PRO A 31 -1.35 -9.30 -1.95
CA PRO A 31 -0.59 -10.37 -1.31
C PRO A 31 -0.01 -9.96 0.04
N ASP A 32 0.36 -10.95 0.85
CA ASP A 32 1.10 -10.76 2.09
C ASP A 32 2.42 -9.99 1.83
N HIS A 33 2.81 -9.14 2.77
CA HIS A 33 4.04 -8.34 2.70
C HIS A 33 4.16 -7.47 1.44
N ALA A 34 3.04 -7.11 0.80
CA ALA A 34 3.03 -6.25 -0.39
C ALA A 34 2.62 -4.82 -0.06
N THR A 35 3.19 -3.88 -0.81
CA THR A 35 2.83 -2.47 -0.78
C THR A 35 2.02 -2.13 -2.04
N ALA A 36 0.80 -1.61 -1.87
CA ALA A 36 -0.08 -1.23 -2.96
C ALA A 36 -0.51 0.23 -2.85
N ALA A 37 -0.39 1.00 -3.94
CA ALA A 37 -0.80 2.40 -4.00
C ALA A 37 -1.32 2.80 -5.38
N GLY A 38 -2.03 3.93 -5.44
CA GLY A 38 -2.53 4.54 -6.67
C GLY A 38 -4.04 4.36 -6.91
N VAL A 39 -4.51 4.92 -8.03
CA VAL A 39 -5.93 4.89 -8.46
C VAL A 39 -6.00 4.50 -9.95
N PRO A 40 -6.31 3.24 -10.30
CA PRO A 40 -6.49 2.08 -9.41
C PRO A 40 -5.16 1.61 -8.80
N ALA A 41 -5.23 1.01 -7.61
CA ALA A 41 -4.05 0.58 -6.88
C ALA A 41 -3.29 -0.54 -7.62
N ARG A 42 -1.96 -0.45 -7.58
CA ARG A 42 -1.02 -1.44 -8.11
C ARG A 42 0.00 -1.79 -7.03
N ILE A 43 0.54 -2.99 -7.11
CA ILE A 43 1.66 -3.39 -6.24
C ILE A 43 2.89 -2.64 -6.71
N ILE A 44 3.48 -1.82 -5.84
CA ILE A 44 4.63 -0.96 -6.13
C ILE A 44 5.90 -1.41 -5.40
N GLY A 45 5.81 -2.45 -4.57
CA GLY A 45 6.95 -2.99 -3.87
C GLY A 45 6.56 -4.00 -2.80
N LYS A 46 7.58 -4.50 -2.10
CA LYS A 46 7.40 -5.29 -0.88
C LYS A 46 7.42 -4.35 0.32
N SER A 47 6.60 -4.65 1.32
CA SER A 47 6.71 -3.98 2.60
C SER A 47 7.97 -4.50 3.28
N SER A 48 8.94 -3.60 3.50
CA SER A 48 10.16 -3.87 4.26
C SER A 48 9.87 -4.07 5.75
N GLU A 49 8.73 -3.56 6.22
CA GLU A 49 8.33 -3.64 7.61
C GLU A 49 7.66 -4.98 7.93
N GLN A 50 8.09 -5.63 9.02
CA GLN A 50 7.43 -6.86 9.48
C GLN A 50 6.00 -6.61 9.96
N LYS A 51 5.72 -5.40 10.46
CA LYS A 51 4.39 -5.01 10.97
C LYS A 51 4.09 -3.55 10.64
N PRO A 52 3.70 -3.22 9.39
CA PRO A 52 3.56 -1.83 8.93
C PRO A 52 2.57 -0.99 9.74
N ALA A 53 1.59 -1.65 10.38
CA ALA A 53 0.59 -1.00 11.22
C ALA A 53 1.13 -0.56 12.60
N PHE A 54 2.30 -1.02 13.02
CA PHE A 54 2.93 -0.60 14.28
C PHE A 54 3.98 0.48 14.03
N ASP A 55 4.72 0.38 12.93
CA ASP A 55 5.74 1.36 12.55
C ASP A 55 5.13 2.63 11.93
N MET A 56 3.94 2.51 11.32
CA MET A 56 3.14 3.61 10.76
C MET A 56 3.88 4.47 9.71
N ASN A 57 4.92 3.94 9.10
CA ASN A 57 5.63 4.59 7.99
C ASN A 57 4.70 4.74 6.79
N GLN A 58 4.36 5.96 6.40
CA GLN A 58 3.49 6.25 5.25
C GLN A 58 4.24 6.40 3.92
N TYR A 59 5.58 6.43 3.93
CA TYR A 59 6.37 6.56 2.71
C TYR A 59 6.38 5.24 1.94
N PHE A 60 6.35 5.34 0.61
CA PHE A 60 6.46 4.19 -0.28
C PHE A 60 7.83 4.23 -0.94
N GLU A 61 8.60 3.17 -0.77
CA GLU A 61 9.83 2.96 -1.53
C GLU A 61 9.47 2.16 -2.78
N ASP A 62 9.57 2.79 -3.94
CA ASP A 62 9.56 2.10 -5.22
C ASP A 62 11.01 1.70 -5.56
N GLU A 63 11.21 0.54 -6.19
CA GLU A 63 12.52 0.15 -6.76
C GLU A 63 13.05 1.20 -7.78
N GLN A 64 12.17 2.10 -8.26
CA GLN A 64 12.50 3.21 -9.17
C GLN A 64 12.65 4.59 -8.50
N GLY A 65 12.51 4.69 -7.16
CA GLY A 65 12.77 5.93 -6.41
C GLY A 65 11.86 7.12 -6.75
N LEU A 66 10.72 6.89 -7.40
CA LEU A 66 9.94 7.95 -8.06
C LEU A 66 8.55 8.21 -7.46
N PHE A 67 8.40 8.16 -6.13
CA PHE A 67 7.20 8.71 -5.46
C PHE A 67 7.58 9.37 -4.13
N GLY A 68 8.33 10.47 -4.21
CA GLY A 68 8.77 11.26 -3.05
C GLY A 68 8.57 12.77 -3.12
N ASP A 69 8.53 13.38 -4.33
CA ASP A 69 8.70 14.83 -4.47
C ASP A 69 7.56 15.52 -5.26
N GLY A 70 6.29 15.27 -4.95
CA GLY A 70 5.21 15.81 -5.81
C GLY A 70 3.79 15.89 -5.27
N ILE A 71 3.60 15.89 -3.95
CA ILE A 71 2.37 16.42 -3.32
C ILE A 71 2.71 17.58 -2.40
#